data_AF-A0A819T5Y2-F1
#
_entry.id   AF-A0A819T5Y2-F1
#
_cell.length_a   1.000
_cell.length_b   1.000
_cell.length_c   1.000
_cell.angle_alpha   90.00
_cell.angle_beta   90.00
_cell.angle_gamma   90.00
#
_symmetry.space_group_name_H-M   'P 1'
#
loop_
_entity.id
_entity.type
_entity.pdbx_description
1 polymer ?
#
loop_
_entity_poly.entity_id
_entity_poly.type
_entity_poly.pdbx_seq_one_letter_code
_entity_poly.pdbx_strand_id
1 'polypeptide(L)'
;MGDYSKALDFYDKALKIKEKTLPPNHPSLATSYNNIGSVYDDMGDYSKALEFYDKALKVYEKTLPPNHPSLATSYNNIGGVYDNMGDYSKALEFYDKTLKIEEKTLPPNHPSLATSYNNIGLLHGKMGDYSKALSFLEKTLAIRQKSLPPTHPGIKRAIDNINYVKKKM
;
A
#
# COMPACT_ATOMS: atom_id res chain seq x y z
N MET A 1 21.60 -4.63 -6.97
CA MET A 1 22.20 -4.57 -5.61
C MET A 1 22.98 -3.28 -5.36
N GLY A 2 23.78 -2.74 -6.29
CA GLY A 2 24.59 -1.53 -6.05
C GLY A 2 23.83 -0.20 -5.88
N ASP A 3 22.57 -0.11 -6.29
CA ASP A 3 21.77 1.13 -6.21
C ASP A 3 21.09 1.29 -4.83
N TYR A 4 20.50 0.22 -4.30
CA TYR A 4 19.82 0.24 -3.01
C TYR A 4 20.74 0.60 -1.84
N SER A 5 21.98 0.10 -1.82
CA SER A 5 22.95 0.47 -0.77
C SER A 5 23.29 1.96 -0.79
N LYS A 6 23.35 2.59 -1.98
CA LYS A 6 23.59 4.02 -2.09
C LYS A 6 22.34 4.81 -1.65
N ALA A 7 21.16 4.36 -2.07
CA ALA A 7 19.90 4.97 -1.64
C ALA A 7 19.76 4.96 -0.11
N LEU A 8 20.04 3.83 0.54
CA LEU A 8 20.03 3.72 2.01
C LEU A 8 21.03 4.68 2.66
N ASP A 9 22.27 4.76 2.16
CA ASP A 9 23.27 5.69 2.71
C ASP A 9 22.81 7.16 2.62
N PHE A 10 22.20 7.57 1.49
CA PHE A 10 21.64 8.91 1.36
C PHE A 10 20.45 9.14 2.30
N TYR A 11 19.52 8.17 2.40
CA TYR A 11 18.37 8.30 3.30
C TYR A 11 18.77 8.31 4.77
N ASP A 12 19.74 7.51 5.19
CA ASP A 12 20.25 7.46 6.55
C ASP A 12 20.94 8.76 6.94
N LYS A 13 21.75 9.34 6.04
CA LYS A 13 22.36 10.67 6.25
C LYS A 13 21.29 11.75 6.41
N ALA A 14 20.29 11.76 5.53
CA ALA A 14 19.18 12.72 5.60
C ALA A 14 18.35 12.55 6.88
N LEU A 15 18.08 11.30 7.28
CA LEU A 15 17.36 10.98 8.51
C LEU A 15 18.11 11.47 9.74
N LYS A 16 19.42 11.21 9.84
CA LYS A 16 20.27 11.68 10.96
C LYS A 16 20.26 13.20 11.11
N ILE A 17 20.23 13.93 10.00
CA ILE A 17 20.12 15.40 10.03
C ILE A 17 18.75 15.82 10.57
N LYS A 18 17.67 15.21 10.07
CA LYS A 18 16.30 15.48 10.53
C LYS A 18 16.11 15.15 12.02
N GLU A 19 16.63 14.03 12.51
CA GLU A 19 16.53 13.63 13.92
C GLU A 19 17.25 14.61 14.87
N LYS A 20 18.31 15.28 14.41
CA LYS A 20 19.01 16.32 15.18
C LYS A 20 18.31 17.68 15.16
N THR A 21 17.46 17.93 14.18
CA THR A 21 16.93 19.28 13.88
C THR A 21 15.43 19.40 14.11
N LEU A 22 14.70 18.28 14.09
CA LEU A 22 13.26 18.23 14.21
C LEU A 22 12.82 17.58 15.53
N PRO A 23 11.65 17.95 16.07
CA PRO A 23 11.05 17.22 17.18
C PRO A 23 10.83 15.73 16.85
N PRO A 24 10.88 14.82 17.84
CA PRO A 24 10.81 13.36 17.62
C PRO A 24 9.57 12.84 16.86
N ASN A 25 8.46 13.59 16.87
CA ASN A 25 7.23 13.21 16.16
C ASN A 25 6.99 14.08 14.91
N HIS A 26 7.99 14.77 14.37
CA HIS A 26 7.78 15.62 13.19
C HIS A 26 7.41 14.77 11.96
N PRO A 27 6.33 15.08 11.20
CA PRO A 27 5.88 14.28 10.05
C PRO A 27 6.96 14.01 8.98
N SER A 28 7.91 14.93 8.80
CA SER A 28 9.06 14.74 7.90
C SER A 28 10.00 13.58 8.29
N LEU A 29 10.01 13.15 9.55
CA LEU A 29 10.71 11.93 10.01
C LEU A 29 9.96 10.69 9.51
N ALA A 30 8.63 10.67 9.63
CA ALA A 30 7.80 9.59 9.12
C ALA A 30 7.97 9.38 7.61
N THR A 31 8.06 10.46 6.83
CA THR A 31 8.36 10.36 5.40
C THR A 31 9.72 9.72 5.14
N SER A 32 10.75 10.06 5.92
CA SER A 32 12.07 9.43 5.81
C SER A 32 12.02 7.94 6.16
N TYR A 33 11.34 7.57 7.25
CA TYR A 33 11.15 6.17 7.62
C TYR A 33 10.39 5.40 6.54
N ASN A 34 9.31 5.94 5.97
CA ASN A 34 8.59 5.30 4.87
C ASN A 34 9.48 5.05 3.64
N ASN A 35 10.32 6.02 3.26
CA ASN A 35 11.21 5.85 2.11
C ASN A 35 12.26 4.76 2.36
N ILE A 36 12.84 4.71 3.57
CA ILE A 36 13.79 3.66 3.95
C ILE A 36 13.10 2.28 3.96
N GLY A 37 11.88 2.21 4.51
CA GLY A 37 11.07 1.00 4.50
C GLY A 37 10.81 0.49 3.09
N SER A 38 10.51 1.38 2.15
CA SER A 38 10.33 1.03 0.73
C SER A 38 11.58 0.45 0.09
N VAL A 39 12.75 1.01 0.40
CA VAL A 39 14.01 0.47 -0.13
C VAL A 39 14.26 -0.94 0.41
N TYR A 40 13.95 -1.20 1.69
CA TYR A 40 14.08 -2.55 2.25
C TYR A 40 13.04 -3.53 1.69
N ASP A 41 11.80 -3.10 1.43
CA ASP A 41 10.77 -3.92 0.78
C ASP A 41 11.22 -4.32 -0.64
N ASP A 42 11.72 -3.35 -1.43
CA ASP A 42 12.28 -3.60 -2.76
C ASP A 42 13.49 -4.55 -2.75
N MET A 43 14.25 -4.56 -1.65
CA MET A 43 15.36 -5.50 -1.43
C MET A 43 14.91 -6.89 -0.96
N GLY A 44 13.64 -7.06 -0.60
CA GLY A 44 13.12 -8.28 0.02
C GLY A 44 13.48 -8.44 1.50
N ASP A 45 14.04 -7.41 2.15
CA ASP A 45 14.29 -7.39 3.60
C ASP A 45 13.01 -6.92 4.32
N TYR A 46 12.00 -7.80 4.30
CA TYR A 46 10.67 -7.49 4.84
C TYR A 46 10.68 -7.17 6.34
N SER A 47 11.61 -7.74 7.10
CA SER A 47 11.75 -7.45 8.53
C SER A 47 12.13 -5.99 8.76
N LYS A 48 13.13 -5.48 8.03
CA LYS A 48 13.51 -4.07 8.13
C LYS A 48 12.47 -3.15 7.51
N ALA A 49 11.84 -3.56 6.40
CA ALA A 49 10.74 -2.80 5.80
C ALA A 49 9.64 -2.52 6.83
N LEU A 50 9.17 -3.56 7.53
CA LEU A 50 8.16 -3.44 8.58
C LEU A 50 8.63 -2.58 9.76
N GLU A 51 9.89 -2.71 10.19
CA GLU A 51 10.44 -1.87 11.27
C GLU A 51 10.34 -0.38 10.93
N PHE A 52 10.74 0.00 9.71
CA PHE A 52 10.73 1.39 9.27
C PHE A 52 9.32 1.89 8.98
N TYR A 53 8.45 1.08 8.37
CA TYR A 53 7.05 1.45 8.17
C TYR A 53 6.29 1.62 9.49
N ASP A 54 6.55 0.79 10.50
CA ASP A 54 5.96 0.93 11.84
C ASP A 54 6.43 2.21 12.55
N LYS A 55 7.71 2.59 12.42
CA LYS A 55 8.20 3.89 12.91
C LYS A 55 7.48 5.06 12.23
N ALA A 56 7.28 4.99 10.92
CA ALA A 56 6.55 6.01 10.18
C ALA A 56 5.08 6.11 10.65
N LEU A 57 4.40 4.97 10.74
CA LEU A 57 3.01 4.88 11.17
C LEU A 57 2.81 5.47 12.56
N LYS A 58 3.65 5.12 13.54
CA LYS A 58 3.59 5.66 14.91
C LYS A 58 3.71 7.18 14.97
N VAL A 59 4.55 7.78 14.12
CA VAL A 59 4.67 9.24 14.05
C VAL A 59 3.42 9.85 13.44
N TYR A 60 2.90 9.27 12.36
CA TYR A 60 1.68 9.75 11.71
C TYR A 60 0.44 9.62 12.61
N GLU A 61 0.25 8.51 13.33
CA GLU A 61 -0.87 8.34 14.26
C GLU A 61 -0.86 9.37 15.39
N LYS A 62 0.33 9.82 15.81
CA LYS A 62 0.46 10.85 16.86
C LYS A 62 0.22 12.26 16.37
N THR A 63 0.39 12.53 15.08
CA THR A 63 0.47 13.90 14.56
C THR A 63 -0.58 14.26 13.53
N LEU A 64 -1.23 13.27 12.94
CA LEU A 64 -2.20 13.48 11.87
C LEU A 64 -3.61 13.07 12.30
N PRO A 65 -4.65 13.68 11.71
CA PRO A 65 -6.02 13.22 11.89
C PRO A 65 -6.21 11.75 11.45
N PRO A 66 -7.14 10.98 12.05
CA PRO A 66 -7.31 9.56 11.78
C PRO A 66 -7.59 9.15 10.34
N ASN A 67 -8.10 10.07 9.50
CA ASN A 67 -8.37 9.81 8.08
C ASN A 67 -7.36 10.51 7.16
N HIS A 68 -6.16 10.88 7.65
CA HIS A 68 -5.18 11.54 6.80
C HIS A 68 -4.63 10.58 5.73
N PRO A 69 -4.48 10.99 4.45
CA PRO A 69 -4.01 10.12 3.38
C PRO A 69 -2.66 9.42 3.65
N SER A 70 -1.75 10.06 4.36
CA SER A 70 -0.45 9.46 4.76
C SER A 70 -0.60 8.21 5.65
N LEU A 71 -1.67 8.10 6.44
CA LEU A 71 -1.98 6.89 7.20
C LEU A 71 -2.40 5.77 6.23
N ALA A 72 -3.24 6.06 5.24
CA ALA A 72 -3.64 5.11 4.21
C ALA A 72 -2.42 4.59 3.43
N THR A 73 -1.50 5.47 3.02
CA THR A 73 -0.25 5.06 2.37
C THR A 73 0.58 4.13 3.26
N SER A 74 0.70 4.46 4.54
CA SER A 74 1.52 3.66 5.48
C SER A 74 0.89 2.28 5.71
N TYR A 75 -0.43 2.21 5.91
CA TYR A 75 -1.14 0.95 6.00
C TYR A 75 -1.03 0.12 4.72
N ASN A 76 -1.15 0.73 3.54
CA ASN A 76 -1.00 0.03 2.27
C ASN A 76 0.39 -0.60 2.13
N ASN A 77 1.44 0.13 2.49
CA ASN A 77 2.80 -0.39 2.41
C ASN A 77 3.02 -1.58 3.35
N ILE A 78 2.54 -1.49 4.59
CA ILE A 78 2.60 -2.60 5.55
C ILE A 78 1.80 -3.80 5.04
N GLY A 79 0.61 -3.57 4.47
CA GLY A 79 -0.19 -4.61 3.83
C GLY A 79 0.53 -5.29 2.66
N GLY A 80 1.25 -4.51 1.85
CA GLY A 80 2.10 -5.00 0.77
C GLY A 80 3.20 -5.93 1.25
N VAL A 81 3.91 -5.55 2.32
CA VAL A 81 4.96 -6.40 2.90
C VAL A 81 4.40 -7.72 3.41
N TYR A 82 3.26 -7.70 4.13
CA TYR A 82 2.63 -8.94 4.58
C TYR A 82 2.11 -9.80 3.42
N ASP A 83 1.62 -9.20 2.33
CA ASP A 83 1.23 -9.95 1.13
C ASP A 83 2.44 -10.65 0.50
N ASN A 84 3.56 -9.94 0.38
CA ASN A 84 4.82 -10.49 -0.12
C ASN A 84 5.34 -11.65 0.75
N MET A 85 5.12 -11.59 2.07
CA MET A 85 5.46 -12.65 3.01
C MET A 85 4.47 -13.83 3.01
N GLY A 86 3.32 -13.71 2.33
CA GLY A 86 2.26 -14.72 2.35
C GLY A 86 1.35 -14.68 3.57
N ASP A 87 1.49 -13.69 4.46
CA ASP A 87 0.59 -13.47 5.59
C ASP A 87 -0.65 -12.70 5.12
N TYR A 88 -1.51 -13.40 4.37
CA TYR A 88 -2.67 -12.78 3.73
C TYR A 88 -3.69 -12.26 4.74
N SER A 89 -3.75 -12.81 5.95
CA SER A 89 -4.68 -12.33 6.99
C SER A 89 -4.26 -10.95 7.49
N LYS A 90 -2.97 -10.74 7.79
CA LYS A 90 -2.48 -9.41 8.17
C LYS A 90 -2.52 -8.43 7.01
N ALA A 91 -2.14 -8.87 5.81
CA ALA A 91 -2.22 -8.02 4.63
C ALA A 91 -3.63 -7.46 4.44
N LEU A 92 -4.67 -8.30 4.63
CA LEU A 92 -6.06 -7.89 4.50
C LEU A 92 -6.45 -6.85 5.57
N GLU A 93 -6.06 -7.07 6.84
CA GLU A 93 -6.30 -6.11 7.92
C GLU A 93 -5.77 -4.70 7.57
N PHE A 94 -4.55 -4.64 7.03
CA PHE A 94 -3.91 -3.38 6.67
C PHE A 94 -4.52 -2.75 5.41
N TYR A 95 -4.83 -3.54 4.38
CA TYR A 95 -5.52 -3.02 3.20
C TYR A 95 -6.94 -2.53 3.51
N ASP A 96 -7.67 -3.17 4.43
CA ASP A 96 -8.99 -2.69 4.87
C ASP A 96 -8.89 -1.35 5.60
N LYS A 97 -7.84 -1.13 6.43
CA LYS A 97 -7.57 0.17 7.04
C LYS A 97 -7.29 1.25 5.99
N THR A 98 -6.52 0.93 4.95
CA THR A 98 -6.29 1.82 3.81
C THR A 98 -7.61 2.18 3.12
N LEU A 99 -8.38 1.17 2.70
CA LEU A 99 -9.63 1.36 1.98
C LEU A 99 -10.62 2.22 2.77
N LYS A 100 -10.74 1.98 4.08
CA LYS A 100 -11.63 2.76 4.96
C LYS A 100 -11.29 4.25 5.02
N ILE A 101 -10.01 4.62 4.95
CA ILE A 101 -9.60 6.02 4.88
C ILE A 101 -9.89 6.59 3.50
N GLU A 102 -9.55 5.85 2.45
CA GLU A 102 -9.76 6.28 1.07
C GLU A 102 -11.24 6.49 0.74
N GLU A 103 -12.13 5.58 1.14
CA GLU A 103 -13.57 5.70 0.93
C GLU A 103 -14.18 6.94 1.62
N LYS A 104 -13.59 7.37 2.74
CA LYS A 104 -14.05 8.56 3.47
C LYS A 104 -13.55 9.87 2.87
N THR A 105 -12.41 9.85 2.20
CA THR A 105 -11.67 11.07 1.84
C THR A 105 -11.59 11.32 0.34
N LEU A 106 -11.77 10.28 -0.48
CA LEU A 106 -11.58 10.36 -1.91
C LEU A 106 -12.92 10.30 -2.66
N PRO A 107 -13.02 10.93 -3.84
CA PRO A 107 -14.16 10.76 -4.73
C PRO A 107 -14.34 9.28 -5.14
N PRO A 108 -15.57 8.81 -5.40
CA PRO A 108 -15.84 7.38 -5.68
C PRO A 108 -15.06 6.75 -6.86
N ASN A 109 -14.58 7.55 -7.82
CA ASN A 109 -13.81 7.06 -8.98
C ASN A 109 -12.31 7.37 -8.88
N HIS A 110 -11.80 7.69 -7.68
CA HIS A 110 -10.39 7.99 -7.50
C HIS A 110 -9.52 6.76 -7.81
N PRO A 111 -8.41 6.89 -8.56
CA PRO A 111 -7.55 5.76 -8.92
C PRO A 111 -7.03 4.94 -7.73
N SER A 112 -6.76 5.58 -6.58
CA SER A 112 -6.32 4.86 -5.37
C SER A 112 -7.34 3.84 -4.87
N LEU A 113 -8.64 4.16 -4.91
CA LEU A 113 -9.70 3.20 -4.56
C LEU A 113 -9.64 1.97 -5.46
N ALA A 114 -9.37 2.14 -6.77
CA ALA A 114 -9.22 1.03 -7.69
C ALA A 114 -8.02 0.13 -7.32
N THR A 115 -6.92 0.72 -6.85
CA THR A 115 -5.75 0.00 -6.36
C THR A 115 -6.07 -0.76 -5.07
N SER A 116 -6.70 -0.13 -4.09
CA SER A 116 -7.08 -0.77 -2.83
C SER A 116 -8.05 -1.93 -3.04
N TYR A 117 -9.11 -1.73 -3.85
CA TYR A 117 -10.02 -2.81 -4.23
C TYR A 117 -9.29 -3.94 -4.98
N ASN A 118 -8.30 -3.62 -5.82
CA ASN A 118 -7.55 -4.62 -6.56
C ASN A 118 -6.72 -5.48 -5.61
N ASN A 119 -6.03 -4.85 -4.65
CA ASN A 119 -5.20 -5.54 -3.67
C ASN A 119 -6.03 -6.49 -2.82
N ILE A 120 -7.17 -6.01 -2.29
CA ILE A 120 -8.11 -6.82 -1.50
C ILE A 120 -8.70 -7.96 -2.34
N GLY A 121 -9.12 -7.68 -3.58
CA GLY A 121 -9.68 -8.69 -4.48
C GLY A 121 -8.69 -9.80 -4.82
N LEU A 122 -7.45 -9.44 -5.14
CA LEU A 122 -6.38 -10.41 -5.37
C LEU A 122 -6.08 -11.25 -4.13
N LEU A 123 -6.09 -10.63 -2.95
CA LEU A 123 -5.83 -11.31 -1.68
C LEU A 123 -6.92 -12.34 -1.34
N HIS A 124 -8.19 -11.99 -1.53
CA HIS A 124 -9.28 -12.96 -1.43
C HIS A 124 -9.13 -14.12 -2.41
N GLY A 125 -8.66 -13.85 -3.64
CA GLY A 125 -8.38 -14.90 -4.63
C GLY A 125 -7.24 -15.83 -4.19
N LYS A 126 -6.19 -15.30 -3.55
CA LYS A 126 -5.10 -16.09 -2.95
C LYS A 126 -5.60 -16.95 -1.77
N MET A 127 -6.58 -16.46 -1.02
CA MET A 127 -7.22 -17.18 0.09
C MET A 127 -8.33 -18.16 -0.35
N GLY A 128 -8.66 -18.22 -1.65
CA GLY A 128 -9.71 -19.09 -2.19
C GLY A 128 -11.13 -18.54 -2.06
N ASP A 129 -11.32 -17.32 -1.54
CA ASP A 129 -12.62 -16.65 -1.49
C ASP A 129 -12.92 -15.97 -2.84
N TYR A 130 -13.15 -16.79 -3.86
CA TYR A 130 -13.34 -16.32 -5.24
C TYR A 130 -14.59 -15.44 -5.41
N SER A 131 -15.62 -15.61 -4.58
CA SER A 131 -16.82 -14.77 -4.61
C SER A 131 -16.50 -13.33 -4.19
N LYS A 132 -15.80 -13.14 -3.05
CA LYS A 132 -15.36 -11.80 -2.65
C LYS A 132 -14.33 -11.22 -3.60
N ALA A 133 -13.38 -12.05 -4.06
CA ALA A 133 -12.38 -11.63 -5.03
C ALA A 133 -13.03 -11.01 -6.27
N LEU A 134 -14.05 -11.68 -6.82
CA LEU A 134 -14.79 -11.19 -7.98
C LEU A 134 -15.45 -9.83 -7.71
N SER A 135 -16.16 -9.70 -6.58
CA SER A 135 -16.85 -8.45 -6.21
C SER A 135 -15.89 -7.26 -6.14
N PHE A 136 -14.73 -7.44 -5.52
CA PHE A 136 -13.71 -6.39 -5.42
C PHE A 136 -13.05 -6.06 -6.76
N LEU A 137 -12.72 -7.07 -7.57
CA LEU A 137 -12.12 -6.85 -8.89
C LEU A 137 -13.08 -6.17 -9.88
N GLU A 138 -14.39 -6.42 -9.77
CA GLU A 138 -15.41 -5.70 -10.56
C GLU A 138 -15.46 -4.22 -10.18
N LYS A 139 -15.36 -3.88 -8.89
CA LYS A 139 -15.23 -2.47 -8.44
C LYS A 139 -13.96 -1.82 -8.99
N THR A 140 -12.81 -2.52 -8.96
CA THR A 140 -11.57 -2.05 -9.59
C THR A 140 -11.76 -1.74 -11.07
N LEU A 141 -12.37 -2.67 -11.83
CA LEU A 141 -12.59 -2.50 -13.26
C LEU A 141 -13.49 -1.29 -13.54
N ALA A 142 -14.59 -1.15 -12.81
CA ALA A 142 -15.53 -0.05 -12.97
C ALA A 142 -14.88 1.32 -12.77
N ILE A 143 -14.01 1.47 -11.76
CA ILE A 143 -13.27 2.72 -11.55
C ILE A 143 -12.25 2.96 -12.66
N ARG A 144 -11.46 1.93 -13.04
CA ARG A 144 -10.44 2.06 -14.09
C ARG A 144 -11.05 2.45 -15.44
N GLN A 145 -12.21 1.90 -15.80
CA GLN A 145 -12.91 2.25 -17.04
C GLN A 145 -13.40 3.70 -17.08
N LYS A 146 -13.77 4.27 -15.93
CA LYS A 146 -14.20 5.67 -15.83
C LYS A 146 -13.04 6.65 -15.82
N SER A 147 -11.90 6.26 -15.25
CA SER A 147 -10.79 7.17 -14.95
C SER A 147 -9.61 7.05 -15.92
N LEU A 148 -9.58 6.04 -16.80
CA LEU A 148 -8.45 5.77 -17.69
C LEU A 148 -8.92 5.56 -19.14
N PRO A 149 -8.05 5.85 -20.14
CA PRO A 149 -8.34 5.52 -21.53
C PRO A 149 -8.62 4.01 -21.71
N PRO A 150 -9.50 3.60 -22.63
CA PRO A 150 -9.81 2.18 -22.87
C PRO A 150 -8.60 1.29 -23.19
N THR A 151 -7.53 1.88 -23.75
CA THR A 151 -6.28 1.20 -24.09
C THR A 151 -5.32 1.03 -22.90
N HIS A 152 -5.65 1.58 -21.73
CA HIS A 152 -4.76 1.57 -20.59
C HIS A 152 -4.51 0.13 -20.07
N PRO A 153 -3.25 -0.31 -19.88
CA PRO A 153 -2.92 -1.69 -19.48
C PRO A 153 -3.57 -2.14 -18.18
N GLY A 154 -3.89 -1.21 -17.27
CA GLY A 154 -4.59 -1.48 -16.02
C GLY A 154 -6.02 -2.01 -16.20
N ILE A 155 -6.72 -1.64 -17.29
CA ILE A 155 -8.06 -2.18 -17.60
C ILE A 155 -7.92 -3.65 -18.02
N LYS A 156 -7.01 -3.94 -18.95
CA LYS A 156 -6.72 -5.31 -19.39
C LYS A 156 -6.35 -6.21 -18.20
N ARG A 157 -5.42 -5.76 -17.34
CA ARG A 157 -5.04 -6.50 -16.13
C ARG A 157 -6.22 -6.81 -15.20
N ALA A 158 -7.14 -5.85 -15.01
CA ALA A 158 -8.33 -6.09 -14.18
C ALA A 158 -9.26 -7.14 -14.80
N ILE A 159 -9.46 -7.12 -16.12
CA ILE A 159 -10.24 -8.12 -16.85
C ILE A 159 -9.60 -9.50 -16.74
N ASP A 160 -8.27 -9.59 -16.90
CA ASP A 160 -7.54 -10.85 -16.78
C ASP A 160 -7.69 -11.46 -15.37
N ASN A 161 -7.61 -10.63 -14.32
CA ASN A 161 -7.84 -11.06 -12.93
C ASN A 161 -9.28 -11.56 -12.71
N ILE A 162 -10.28 -10.86 -13.25
CA ILE A 162 -11.69 -11.28 -13.17
C ILE A 162 -11.87 -12.63 -13.86
N ASN A 163 -11.32 -12.80 -15.06
CA ASN A 163 -11.41 -14.04 -15.81
C ASN A 163 -10.72 -15.21 -15.09
N TYR A 164 -9.58 -14.94 -14.44
CA TYR A 164 -8.91 -15.94 -13.62
C TYR A 164 -9.80 -16.40 -12.46
N VAL A 165 -10.38 -15.46 -11.70
CA VAL A 165 -11.26 -15.77 -10.57
C VAL A 165 -12.50 -16.54 -11.03
N LYS A 166 -13.15 -16.12 -12.13
CA LYS A 166 -14.32 -16.82 -12.70
C LYS A 166 -14.05 -18.26 -13.11
N LYS A 167 -12.82 -18.59 -13.53
CA LYS A 167 -12.43 -19.98 -13.87
C LYS A 167 -12.20 -20.86 -12.64
N LYS A 168 -12.05 -20.26 -11.46
CA LYS A 168 -11.76 -20.94 -10.19
C LYS A 168 -12.99 -21.10 -9.28
N MET A 169 -14.08 -20.39 -9.59
CA MET A 169 -15.41 -20.57 -9.00
C MET A 169 -16.05 -21.87 -9.50
#